data_AF-A0A528WTJ2-F1
#
_entry.id   AF-A0A528WTJ2-F1
#
_cell.length_a   1.000
_cell.length_b   1.000
_cell.length_c   1.000
_cell.angle_alpha   90.00
_cell.angle_beta   90.00
_cell.angle_gamma   90.00
#
_symmetry.space_group_name_H-M   'P 1'
#
loop_
_entity.id
_entity.type
_entity.pdbx_description
1 polymer ?
#
loop_
_entity_poly.entity_id
_entity_poly.type
_entity_poly.pdbx_seq_one_letter_code
_entity_poly.pdbx_strand_id
1 'polypeptide(L)'
;MKSRGVYETPGGTILIAAHRAIESITLDRGAAHLKDEFMPRYAELIYNGFWFAPERLMLQAMIDKSQEDVEGTVRLKLYKGNVMVTGRKSKKTLYS
;
A
#
# COMPACT_ATOMS: atom_id res chain seq x y z
N MET A 1 9.56 -26.08 -2.50
CA MET A 1 11.04 -25.87 -2.48
C MET A 1 11.30 -24.41 -2.18
N LYS A 2 12.29 -24.05 -1.35
CA LYS A 2 12.65 -22.64 -1.08
C LYS A 2 13.72 -22.18 -2.09
N SER A 3 13.71 -20.90 -2.44
CA SER A 3 14.70 -20.26 -3.31
C SER A 3 15.28 -19.01 -2.62
N ARG A 4 16.54 -18.68 -2.90
CA ARG A 4 17.20 -17.46 -2.40
C ARG A 4 17.16 -16.39 -3.49
N GLY A 5 16.49 -15.28 -3.21
CA GLY A 5 16.43 -14.12 -4.09
C GLY A 5 17.06 -12.88 -3.45
N VAL A 6 17.64 -12.01 -4.27
CA VAL A 6 18.08 -10.66 -3.90
C VAL A 6 17.35 -9.68 -4.81
N TYR A 7 16.77 -8.63 -4.23
CA TYR A 7 15.94 -7.67 -4.96
C TYR A 7 16.28 -6.24 -4.55
N GLU A 8 16.33 -5.35 -5.54
CA GLU A 8 16.47 -3.91 -5.34
C GLU A 8 15.26 -3.21 -5.98
N THR A 9 14.45 -2.56 -5.17
CA THR A 9 13.16 -1.95 -5.60
C THR A 9 13.01 -0.50 -5.14
N PRO A 10 13.98 0.40 -5.44
CA PRO A 10 14.07 1.72 -4.80
C PRO A 10 12.80 2.57 -4.93
N GLY A 11 12.22 2.65 -6.14
CA GLY A 11 10.97 3.39 -6.37
C GLY A 11 9.77 2.76 -5.67
N GLY A 12 9.67 1.43 -5.68
CA GLY A 12 8.60 0.69 -4.99
C GLY A 12 8.66 0.84 -3.47
N THR A 13 9.87 0.80 -2.89
CA THR A 13 10.10 1.03 -1.46
C THR A 13 9.69 2.46 -1.05
N ILE A 14 10.00 3.46 -1.86
CA ILE A 14 9.56 4.84 -1.63
C ILE A 14 8.05 4.95 -1.75
N LEU A 15 7.46 4.35 -2.79
CA LEU A 15 6.03 4.40 -3.07
C LEU A 15 5.21 3.78 -1.94
N ILE A 16 5.57 2.58 -1.46
CA ILE A 16 4.81 1.91 -0.39
C ILE A 16 4.86 2.71 0.93
N ALA A 17 6.01 3.33 1.23
CA ALA A 17 6.15 4.16 2.41
C ALA A 17 5.31 5.45 2.31
N ALA A 18 5.32 6.11 1.15
CA ALA A 18 4.45 7.27 0.89
C ALA A 18 2.97 6.88 0.92
N HIS A 19 2.59 5.78 0.28
CA HIS A 19 1.22 5.34 0.17
C HIS A 19 0.61 5.04 1.55
N ARG A 20 1.29 4.22 2.36
CA ARG A 20 0.85 3.97 3.74
C ARG A 20 0.79 5.23 4.59
N ALA A 21 1.70 6.17 4.35
CA ALA A 21 1.69 7.44 5.05
C ALA A 21 0.46 8.29 4.70
N ILE A 22 0.04 8.35 3.44
CA ILE A 22 -1.16 9.10 3.09
C ILE A 22 -2.43 8.40 3.59
N GLU A 23 -2.51 7.07 3.46
CA GLU A 23 -3.63 6.27 3.97
C GLU A 23 -3.88 6.48 5.45
N SER A 24 -2.82 6.63 6.25
CA SER A 24 -2.97 6.86 7.69
C SER A 24 -3.70 8.15 8.08
N ILE A 25 -3.91 9.08 7.14
CA ILE A 25 -4.70 10.30 7.35
C ILE A 25 -5.97 10.37 6.52
N THR A 26 -6.18 9.50 5.53
CA THR A 26 -7.35 9.53 4.64
C THR A 26 -8.23 8.27 4.73
N LEU A 27 -7.71 7.17 5.25
CA LEU A 27 -8.42 5.89 5.32
C LEU A 27 -9.01 5.69 6.71
N ASP A 28 -10.28 5.30 6.76
CA ASP A 28 -10.93 4.92 8.02
C ASP A 28 -10.18 3.75 8.68
N ARG A 29 -10.18 3.73 10.02
CA ARG A 29 -9.45 2.72 10.80
C ARG A 29 -9.92 1.29 10.49
N GLY A 30 -11.24 1.07 10.41
CA GLY A 30 -11.79 -0.27 10.13
C GLY A 30 -11.44 -0.73 8.72
N ALA A 31 -11.54 0.17 7.74
CA ALA A 31 -11.12 -0.09 6.37
C ALA A 31 -9.63 -0.39 6.26
N ALA A 32 -8.77 0.32 7.01
CA ALA A 32 -7.34 0.08 7.04
C ALA A 32 -6.99 -1.32 7.58
N HIS A 33 -7.62 -1.74 8.69
CA HIS A 33 -7.42 -3.08 9.23
C HIS A 33 -7.88 -4.17 8.26
N LEU A 34 -9.08 -4.02 7.69
CA LEU A 34 -9.61 -4.98 6.73
C LEU A 34 -8.71 -5.12 5.51
N LYS A 35 -8.21 -4.01 4.97
CA LYS A 35 -7.25 -4.00 3.87
C LYS A 35 -6.00 -4.81 4.24
N ASP A 36 -5.38 -4.51 5.38
CA ASP A 36 -4.15 -5.17 5.82
C ASP A 36 -4.32 -6.70 6.05
N GLU A 37 -5.51 -7.16 6.45
CA GLU A 37 -5.82 -8.59 6.59
C GLU A 37 -5.80 -9.34 5.25
N PHE A 38 -6.32 -8.75 4.18
CA PHE A 38 -6.40 -9.40 2.86
C PHE A 38 -5.18 -9.19 1.97
N MET A 39 -4.35 -8.17 2.23
CA MET A 39 -3.16 -7.87 1.43
C MET A 39 -2.20 -9.06 1.24
N PRO A 40 -1.92 -9.92 2.24
CA PRO A 40 -1.06 -11.09 2.06
C PRO A 40 -1.62 -12.08 1.04
N ARG A 41 -2.94 -12.32 1.05
CA ARG A 41 -3.59 -13.22 0.10
C ARG A 41 -3.54 -12.67 -1.32
N TYR A 42 -3.76 -11.36 -1.48
CA TYR A 42 -3.62 -10.69 -2.77
C TYR A 42 -2.19 -10.82 -3.34
N ALA A 43 -1.17 -10.63 -2.49
CA ALA A 43 0.23 -10.80 -2.89
C ALA A 43 0.58 -12.24 -3.28
N GLU A 44 0.05 -13.23 -2.55
CA GLU A 44 0.21 -14.66 -2.87
C GLU A 44 -0.35 -15.01 -4.25
N LEU A 45 -1.56 -14.52 -4.58
CA LEU A 45 -2.17 -14.75 -5.89
C LEU A 45 -1.31 -14.18 -7.02
N ILE A 46 -0.77 -12.98 -6.85
CA ILE A 46 0.15 -12.37 -7.83
C ILE A 46 1.42 -13.21 -7.96
N TYR A 47 2.03 -13.61 -6.84
CA TYR A 47 3.26 -14.41 -6.86
C TYR A 47 3.08 -15.74 -7.58
N ASN A 48 1.93 -16.38 -7.40
CA ASN A 48 1.57 -17.65 -8.06
C ASN A 48 1.10 -17.49 -9.51
N GLY A 49 1.01 -16.26 -10.04
CA GLY A 49 0.62 -15.99 -11.43
C GLY A 49 -0.90 -15.94 -11.69
N PHE A 50 -1.72 -15.91 -10.64
CA PHE A 50 -3.19 -15.84 -10.72
C PHE A 50 -3.71 -14.43 -11.02
N TRP A 51 -3.13 -13.75 -12.03
CA TRP A 51 -3.46 -12.37 -12.37
C TRP A 51 -4.89 -12.19 -12.91
N PHE A 52 -5.37 -13.15 -13.71
CA PHE A 52 -6.71 -13.11 -14.30
C PHE A 52 -7.72 -14.00 -13.55
N ALA A 53 -7.35 -14.52 -12.38
CA ALA A 53 -8.22 -15.39 -11.60
C ALA A 53 -9.38 -14.60 -10.96
N PRO A 54 -10.59 -15.19 -10.87
CA PRO A 54 -11.77 -14.50 -10.34
C PRO A 54 -11.57 -14.02 -8.90
N GLU A 55 -10.93 -14.80 -8.04
CA GLU A 55 -10.63 -14.43 -6.65
C GLU A 55 -9.71 -13.19 -6.56
N ARG A 56 -8.79 -13.01 -7.50
CA ARG A 56 -7.92 -11.82 -7.54
C ARG A 56 -8.71 -10.58 -8.00
N LEU A 57 -9.62 -10.74 -8.96
CA LEU A 57 -10.54 -9.67 -9.40
C LEU A 57 -11.48 -9.23 -8.27
N MET A 58 -11.98 -10.19 -7.46
CA MET A 58 -12.81 -9.87 -6.28
C MET A 58 -12.04 -9.04 -5.25
N LEU A 59 -10.80 -9.43 -4.93
CA LEU A 59 -9.94 -8.67 -4.02
C LEU A 59 -9.58 -7.29 -4.58
N GLN A 60 -9.37 -7.16 -5.89
CA GLN A 60 -9.11 -5.87 -6.52
C GLN A 60 -10.25 -4.89 -6.32
N ALA A 61 -11.51 -5.33 -6.45
CA ALA A 61 -12.65 -4.46 -6.26
C ALA A 61 -12.70 -3.87 -4.84
N MET A 62 -12.35 -4.67 -3.81
CA MET A 62 -12.19 -4.18 -2.44
C MET A 62 -11.04 -3.18 -2.33
N ILE A 63 -9.89 -3.49 -2.93
CA ILE A 63 -8.72 -2.60 -2.90
C ILE A 63 -9.07 -1.27 -3.57
N ASP A 64 -9.61 -1.27 -4.78
CA ASP A 64 -10.00 -0.05 -5.49
C ASP A 64 -10.97 0.79 -4.67
N LYS A 65 -11.96 0.15 -4.04
CA LYS A 65 -12.90 0.83 -3.13
C LYS A 65 -12.20 1.49 -1.95
N SER A 66 -11.19 0.83 -1.36
CA SER A 66 -10.42 1.41 -0.25
C SER A 66 -9.59 2.64 -0.64
N GLN A 67 -9.34 2.86 -1.93
CA GLN A 67 -8.45 3.91 -2.41
C GLN A 67 -9.17 5.18 -2.90
N GLU A 68 -10.50 5.20 -2.93
CA GLU A 68 -11.29 6.31 -3.51
C GLU A 68 -10.99 7.69 -2.90
N ASP A 69 -10.68 7.74 -1.60
CA ASP A 69 -10.38 8.98 -0.87
C ASP A 69 -8.89 9.16 -0.53
N VAL A 70 -8.03 8.23 -0.98
CA VAL A 70 -6.59 8.26 -0.72
C VAL A 70 -5.91 9.26 -1.66
N GLU A 71 -5.97 10.53 -1.29
CA GLU A 71 -5.31 11.63 -2.01
C GLU A 71 -4.43 12.48 -1.09
N GLY A 72 -3.40 13.11 -1.65
CA GLY A 72 -2.63 14.15 -0.97
C GLY A 72 -1.15 14.16 -1.34
N THR A 73 -0.35 14.76 -0.46
CA THR A 73 1.10 14.89 -0.64
C THR A 73 1.84 14.39 0.58
N VAL A 74 2.84 13.54 0.37
CA VAL A 74 3.74 13.04 1.42
C VAL A 74 5.15 13.57 1.18
N ARG A 75 5.78 14.08 2.24
CA ARG A 75 7.17 14.51 2.23
C ARG A 75 8.04 13.41 2.84
N LEU A 76 8.99 12.91 2.06
CA LEU A 76 9.93 11.88 2.47
C LEU A 76 11.35 12.44 2.58
N LYS A 77 12.15 11.87 3.47
CA LYS A 77 13.60 12.05 3.56
C LYS A 77 14.28 10.72 3.26
N LEU A 78 15.20 10.72 2.31
CA LEU A 78 15.98 9.56 1.92
C LEU A 78 17.39 9.68 2.49
N TYR A 79 17.88 8.65 3.16
CA TYR A 79 19.25 8.68 3.72
C TYR A 79 19.82 7.28 3.90
N LYS A 80 20.98 7.01 3.26
CA LYS A 80 21.75 5.76 3.40
C LYS A 80 20.89 4.49 3.35
N GLY A 81 20.05 4.37 2.32
CA GLY A 81 19.15 3.23 2.12
C GLY A 81 17.82 3.32 2.87
N ASN A 82 17.61 4.30 3.75
CA ASN A 82 16.36 4.48 4.47
C ASN A 82 15.40 5.45 3.76
N VAL A 83 14.11 5.16 3.91
CA VAL A 83 12.99 6.03 3.55
C VAL A 83 12.27 6.45 4.83
N MET A 84 12.25 7.75 5.13
CA MET A 84 11.62 8.30 6.34
C MET A 84 10.51 9.27 5.97
N VAL A 85 9.33 9.09 6.55
CA VAL A 85 8.20 10.02 6.39
C VAL A 85 8.42 11.22 7.30
N THR A 86 8.43 12.43 6.73
CA THR A 86 8.65 13.69 7.47
C THR A 86 7.42 14.58 7.52
N GLY A 87 6.41 14.31 6.68
CA GLY A 87 5.15 15.03 6.70
C GLY A 87 4.17 14.45 5.69
N ARG A 88 2.89 14.74 5.90
CA ARG A 88 1.78 14.32 5.05
C ARG A 88 0.66 15.33 5.15
N LYS A 89 -0.03 15.60 4.05
CA LYS A 89 -1.18 16.50 4.00
C LYS A 89 -2.18 16.02 2.96
N SER A 90 -3.47 16.15 3.27
CA SER A 90 -4.59 15.85 2.37
C SER A 90 -5.70 16.87 2.59
N LYS A 91 -6.51 17.15 1.56
CA LYS A 91 -7.75 17.91 1.71
C LYS A 91 -8.86 17.05 2.32
N LYS A 92 -8.81 15.73 2.13
CA LYS A 92 -9.73 14.73 2.67
C LYS A 92 -9.19 14.06 3.95
N THR A 93 -8.43 14.81 4.76
CA THR A 93 -7.88 14.26 6.00
C THR A 93 -8.99 13.98 7.01
N LEU A 94 -8.92 12.82 7.68
CA LEU A 94 -9.80 12.43 8.80
C LEU A 94 -9.34 13.03 10.13
N TYR A 95 -8.17 13.68 10.15
CA TYR A 95 -7.65 14.38 11.32
C TYR A 95 -8.18 15.83 11.32
N SER A 96 -8.71 16.25 12.47
CA SER A 96 -9.12 17.64 12.75
C SER A 96 -7.99 18.44 13.37
#